data_AF-A0A3A6NIC3-F1
#
_entry.id   AF-A0A3A6NIC3-F1
#
_cell.length_a   1.000
_cell.length_b   1.000
_cell.length_c   1.000
_cell.angle_alpha   90.00
_cell.angle_beta   90.00
_cell.angle_gamma   90.00
#
_symmetry.space_group_name_H-M   'P 1'
#
loop_
_entity.id
_entity.type
_entity.pdbx_description
1 polymer ?
#
loop_
_entity_poly.entity_id
_entity_poly.type
_entity_poly.pdbx_seq_one_letter_code
_entity_poly.pdbx_strand_id
1 'polypeptide(L)'
;MNGYLDELIIPPGETIKEMLEDRSMTQEELAIRLKMSTKHVNQMITGKKPITYQTALKLESVFNVPASFWNNLERIYREKIVRFEQDQEIAEELGILPEIPFKQLVDYGYINPATKPKDKVLAVRSFLGVANLKCIDTLMEQLVFRKSGKVKCSTYTLACWVRMCEIETSKIDVDSFSKDKLRKYLPEIRDLVGTDPKMFILKLTGIFSDCGIAFCVLKNLKKAPVQGMTRHLNERVILGMTIRGKNADIFWFSLFHEIGHILLHSKKDIFIDFETGNYGSQKETEADEFAAKTLIPEAAYKSFIKNASISASKVKAFAKSIDLHPCILVGRLQREGLARYNDKV
;
A
#
# COMPACT_ATOMS: atom_id res chain seq x y z
N MET A 1 -30.19 20.19 -7.53
CA MET A 1 -29.50 21.32 -8.21
C MET A 1 -28.07 21.35 -7.68
N ASN A 2 -27.16 20.61 -8.32
CA ASN A 2 -25.75 20.63 -7.96
C ASN A 2 -25.09 21.75 -8.77
N GLY A 3 -24.74 22.83 -8.08
CA GLY A 3 -24.02 23.97 -8.62
C GLY A 3 -22.56 23.66 -8.90
N TYR A 4 -22.30 22.88 -9.96
CA TYR A 4 -21.14 23.15 -10.78
C TYR A 4 -21.63 24.15 -11.83
N LEU A 5 -21.34 25.44 -11.63
CA LEU A 5 -21.15 26.26 -12.81
C LEU A 5 -20.07 25.53 -13.60
N ASP A 6 -20.40 25.05 -14.80
CA ASP A 6 -19.40 24.79 -15.83
C ASP A 6 -18.55 26.06 -15.89
N GLU A 7 -17.39 26.02 -15.27
CA GLU A 7 -16.47 27.15 -15.29
C GLU A 7 -15.98 27.21 -16.73
N LEU A 8 -16.68 28.00 -17.56
CA LEU A 8 -16.49 28.02 -19.01
C LEU A 8 -15.00 28.25 -19.30
N ILE A 9 -14.32 27.20 -19.78
CA ILE A 9 -12.89 27.26 -20.08
C ILE A 9 -12.76 27.91 -21.46
N ILE A 10 -12.75 29.24 -21.47
CA ILE A 10 -12.68 30.04 -22.70
C ILE A 10 -11.24 30.03 -23.22
N PRO A 11 -10.99 29.60 -24.47
CA PRO A 11 -9.67 29.66 -25.07
C PRO A 11 -9.25 31.12 -25.32
N PRO A 12 -7.95 31.45 -25.24
CA PRO A 12 -7.43 32.79 -25.59
C PRO A 12 -7.80 33.22 -27.01
N GLY A 13 -8.02 32.22 -27.87
CA GLY A 13 -8.48 32.38 -29.23
C GLY A 13 -9.85 33.04 -29.39
N GLU A 14 -10.72 33.01 -28.37
CA GLU A 14 -11.99 33.75 -28.42
C GLU A 14 -11.74 35.26 -28.42
N THR A 15 -10.76 35.74 -27.66
CA THR A 15 -10.33 37.15 -27.71
C THR A 15 -9.78 37.53 -29.08
N ILE A 16 -9.08 36.62 -29.76
CA ILE A 16 -8.65 36.85 -31.15
C ILE A 16 -9.87 36.99 -32.06
N LYS A 17 -10.87 36.12 -31.89
CA LYS A 17 -12.10 36.14 -32.69
C LYS A 17 -12.90 37.43 -32.48
N GLU A 18 -13.06 37.89 -31.24
CA GLU A 18 -13.69 39.20 -30.92
C GLU A 18 -12.94 40.36 -31.61
N MET A 19 -11.59 40.38 -31.51
CA MET A 19 -10.79 41.41 -32.18
C MET A 19 -10.83 41.36 -33.71
N LEU A 20 -11.08 40.19 -34.29
CA LEU A 20 -11.29 40.04 -35.72
C LEU A 20 -12.64 40.63 -36.14
N GLU A 21 -13.69 40.37 -35.36
CA GLU A 21 -15.03 40.93 -35.58
C GLU A 21 -15.00 42.46 -35.47
N ASP A 22 -14.41 43.02 -34.42
CA ASP A 22 -14.26 44.46 -34.21
C ASP A 22 -13.52 45.17 -35.34
N ARG A 23 -12.58 44.47 -35.99
CA ARG A 23 -11.76 45.00 -37.09
C ARG A 23 -12.26 44.61 -38.47
N SER A 24 -13.39 43.90 -38.56
CA SER A 24 -13.88 43.32 -39.82
C SER A 24 -12.79 42.55 -40.59
N MET A 25 -11.93 41.82 -39.87
CA MET A 25 -10.78 41.09 -40.40
C MET A 25 -11.07 39.60 -40.43
N THR A 26 -10.73 38.91 -41.53
CA THR A 26 -10.93 37.45 -41.63
C THR A 26 -9.77 36.66 -41.01
N GLN A 27 -9.99 35.37 -40.72
CA GLN A 27 -8.92 34.48 -40.23
C GLN A 27 -7.83 34.28 -41.28
N GLU A 28 -8.20 34.28 -42.57
CA GLU A 28 -7.28 34.22 -43.71
C GLU A 28 -6.39 35.44 -43.75
N GLU A 29 -6.96 36.64 -43.57
CA GLU A 29 -6.19 37.87 -43.53
C GLU A 29 -5.25 37.90 -42.32
N LEU A 30 -5.72 37.49 -41.14
CA LEU A 30 -4.88 37.36 -39.96
C LEU A 30 -3.71 36.40 -40.21
N ALA A 31 -3.96 35.26 -40.87
CA ALA A 31 -2.92 34.29 -41.20
C ALA A 31 -1.82 34.90 -42.08
N ILE A 32 -2.20 35.70 -43.08
CA ILE A 32 -1.26 36.45 -43.93
C ILE A 32 -0.45 37.43 -43.07
N ARG A 33 -1.10 38.24 -42.24
CA ARG A 33 -0.44 39.25 -41.37
C ARG A 33 0.55 38.61 -40.39
N LEU A 34 0.22 37.44 -39.83
CA LEU A 34 1.09 36.70 -38.91
C LEU A 34 2.20 35.88 -39.63
N LYS A 35 2.15 35.79 -40.97
CA LYS A 35 2.96 34.86 -41.76
C LYS A 35 2.82 33.42 -41.26
N MET A 36 1.58 32.94 -41.17
CA MET A 36 1.19 31.60 -40.70
C MET A 36 0.14 31.01 -41.65
N SER A 37 -0.12 29.71 -41.53
CA SER A 37 -1.23 29.09 -42.29
C SER A 37 -2.57 29.38 -41.62
N THR A 38 -3.64 29.51 -42.40
CA THR A 38 -5.02 29.65 -41.90
C THR A 38 -5.38 28.50 -40.96
N LYS A 39 -4.91 27.28 -41.25
CA LYS A 39 -5.06 26.11 -40.37
C LYS A 39 -4.47 26.35 -38.97
N HIS A 40 -3.28 26.94 -38.89
CA HIS A 40 -2.66 27.23 -37.60
C HIS A 40 -3.44 28.31 -36.84
N VAL A 41 -3.88 29.37 -37.53
CA VAL A 41 -4.73 30.42 -36.93
C VAL A 41 -6.03 29.84 -36.40
N ASN A 42 -6.71 28.99 -37.16
CA ASN A 42 -7.93 28.31 -36.73
C ASN A 42 -7.71 27.40 -35.50
N GLN A 43 -6.60 26.64 -35.48
CA GLN A 43 -6.26 25.80 -34.33
C GLN A 43 -5.89 26.61 -33.08
N MET A 44 -5.32 27.80 -33.26
CA MET A 44 -5.07 28.75 -32.17
C MET A 44 -6.37 29.35 -31.64
N ILE A 45 -7.28 29.77 -32.53
CA ILE A 45 -8.60 30.31 -32.17
C ILE A 45 -9.43 29.28 -31.39
N THR A 46 -9.41 28.02 -31.83
CA THR A 46 -10.12 26.92 -31.16
C THR A 46 -9.41 26.37 -29.91
N GLY A 47 -8.26 26.94 -29.49
CA GLY A 47 -7.50 26.50 -28.31
C GLY A 47 -6.71 25.20 -28.48
N LYS A 48 -6.81 24.53 -29.64
CA LYS A 48 -6.10 23.28 -29.95
C LYS A 48 -4.58 23.45 -30.05
N LYS A 49 -4.12 24.61 -30.51
CA LYS A 49 -2.70 24.98 -30.54
C LYS A 49 -2.43 26.16 -29.61
N PRO A 50 -1.30 26.15 -28.88
CA PRO A 50 -1.00 27.21 -27.95
C PRO A 50 -0.58 28.50 -28.65
N ILE A 51 -0.95 29.65 -28.06
CA ILE A 51 -0.29 30.91 -28.39
C ILE A 51 1.11 30.86 -27.78
N THR A 52 2.11 30.61 -28.62
CA THR A 52 3.53 30.63 -28.18
C THR A 52 4.01 32.07 -27.96
N TYR A 53 5.12 32.25 -27.23
CA TYR A 53 5.75 33.56 -27.06
C TYR A 53 6.04 34.27 -28.41
N GLN A 54 6.45 33.52 -29.44
CA GLN A 54 6.67 34.07 -30.78
C GLN A 54 5.36 34.50 -31.44
N THR A 55 4.29 33.71 -31.28
CA THR A 55 2.96 34.05 -31.79
C THR A 55 2.41 35.28 -31.09
N ALA A 56 2.62 35.41 -29.77
CA ALA A 56 2.20 36.57 -28.99
C ALA A 56 2.84 37.88 -29.47
N LEU A 57 4.15 37.88 -29.81
CA LEU A 57 4.82 39.05 -30.39
C LEU A 57 4.25 39.43 -31.77
N LYS A 58 3.88 38.44 -32.58
CA LYS A 58 3.23 38.67 -33.88
C LYS A 58 1.82 39.24 -33.69
N LEU A 59 1.06 38.71 -32.73
CA LEU A 59 -0.27 39.21 -32.38
C LEU A 59 -0.19 40.65 -31.84
N GLU A 60 0.83 40.97 -31.04
CA GLU A 60 1.10 42.34 -30.61
C GLU A 60 1.29 43.28 -31.79
N SER A 61 2.08 42.87 -32.78
CA SER A 61 2.29 43.67 -34.00
C SER A 61 1.01 43.89 -34.81
N VAL A 62 0.05 42.94 -34.79
CA VAL A 62 -1.20 43.02 -35.57
C VAL A 62 -2.30 43.78 -34.80
N PHE A 63 -2.45 43.49 -33.52
CA PHE A 63 -3.55 44.00 -32.69
C PHE A 63 -3.16 45.20 -31.82
N ASN A 64 -1.87 45.52 -31.71
CA ASN A 64 -1.34 46.53 -30.79
C ASN A 64 -1.71 46.23 -29.32
N VAL A 65 -1.73 44.95 -28.97
CA VAL A 65 -2.01 44.42 -27.63
C VAL A 65 -0.76 43.70 -27.14
N PRO A 66 -0.16 44.09 -26.00
CA PRO A 66 1.14 43.57 -25.57
C PRO A 66 1.23 42.04 -25.58
N ALA A 67 2.35 41.47 -26.00
CA ALA A 67 2.57 40.01 -26.00
C ALA A 67 2.32 39.39 -24.61
N SER A 68 2.62 40.12 -23.54
CA SER A 68 2.37 39.70 -22.15
C SER A 68 0.90 39.39 -21.86
N PHE A 69 -0.04 40.12 -22.48
CA PHE A 69 -1.48 39.88 -22.36
C PHE A 69 -1.83 38.49 -22.92
N TRP A 70 -1.41 38.19 -24.14
CA TRP A 70 -1.66 36.90 -24.79
C TRP A 70 -1.03 35.73 -24.04
N ASN A 71 0.22 35.89 -23.60
CA ASN A 71 0.92 34.87 -22.81
C ASN A 71 0.19 34.59 -21.49
N ASN A 72 -0.35 35.63 -20.84
CA ASN A 72 -1.10 35.47 -19.60
C ASN A 72 -2.44 34.74 -19.83
N LEU A 73 -3.17 35.07 -20.91
CA LEU A 73 -4.39 34.36 -21.29
C LEU A 73 -4.11 32.87 -21.57
N GLU A 74 -3.06 32.57 -22.35
CA GLU A 74 -2.67 31.20 -22.66
C GLU A 74 -2.31 30.41 -21.40
N ARG A 75 -1.52 31.02 -20.50
CA ARG A 75 -1.16 30.41 -19.20
C ARG A 75 -2.40 30.04 -18.39
N ILE A 76 -3.32 31.00 -18.20
CA ILE A 76 -4.55 30.79 -17.42
C ILE A 76 -5.41 29.69 -18.04
N TYR A 77 -5.59 29.72 -19.37
CA TYR A 77 -6.37 28.73 -20.09
C TYR A 77 -5.80 27.31 -19.95
N ARG A 78 -4.49 27.14 -20.16
CA ARG A 78 -3.83 25.83 -20.05
C ARG A 78 -3.88 25.29 -18.63
N GLU A 79 -3.69 26.15 -17.63
CA GLU A 79 -3.86 25.77 -16.23
C GLU A 79 -5.28 25.27 -15.96
N LYS A 80 -6.30 25.97 -16.46
CA LYS A 80 -7.70 25.54 -16.31
C LYS A 80 -7.99 24.20 -16.97
N ILE A 81 -7.49 23.95 -18.19
CA ILE A 81 -7.65 22.65 -18.85
C ILE A 81 -7.07 21.52 -18.00
N VAL A 82 -5.82 21.67 -17.55
CA VAL A 82 -5.14 20.61 -16.77
C VAL A 82 -5.87 20.36 -15.45
N ARG A 83 -6.34 21.42 -14.77
CA ARG A 83 -7.15 21.28 -13.55
C ARG A 83 -8.48 20.58 -13.82
N PHE A 84 -9.14 20.91 -14.92
CA PHE A 84 -10.38 20.26 -15.31
C PHE A 84 -10.18 18.77 -15.62
N GLU A 85 -9.16 18.42 -16.39
CA GLU A 85 -8.80 17.02 -16.68
C GLU A 85 -8.47 16.25 -15.39
N GLN A 86 -7.72 16.86 -14.48
CA GLN A 86 -7.43 16.29 -13.17
C GLN A 86 -8.71 16.05 -12.35
N ASP A 87 -9.66 16.99 -12.39
CA ASP A 87 -10.93 16.87 -11.65
C ASP A 87 -11.82 15.76 -12.21
N GLN A 88 -11.84 15.59 -13.54
CA GLN A 88 -12.50 14.45 -14.19
C GLN A 88 -11.85 13.12 -13.78
N GLU A 89 -10.51 13.04 -13.81
CA GLU A 89 -9.78 11.84 -13.40
C GLU A 89 -10.08 11.46 -11.94
N ILE A 90 -10.07 12.45 -11.03
CA ILE A 90 -10.41 12.24 -9.62
C ILE A 90 -11.87 11.80 -9.45
N ALA A 91 -12.79 12.36 -10.24
CA ALA A 91 -14.19 11.97 -10.19
C ALA A 91 -14.38 10.48 -10.49
N GLU A 92 -13.60 9.92 -11.42
CA GLU A 92 -13.63 8.49 -11.74
C GLU A 92 -13.07 7.58 -10.63
N GLU A 93 -12.23 8.11 -9.73
CA GLU A 93 -11.67 7.37 -8.60
C GLU A 93 -12.53 7.43 -7.34
N LEU A 94 -13.56 8.29 -7.30
CA LEU A 94 -14.43 8.40 -6.13
C LEU A 94 -15.07 7.06 -5.74
N GLY A 95 -15.32 6.19 -6.73
CA GLY A 95 -15.83 4.84 -6.53
C GLY A 95 -14.88 3.89 -5.78
N ILE A 96 -13.58 4.21 -5.68
CA ILE A 96 -12.56 3.42 -4.98
C ILE A 96 -12.54 3.75 -3.48
N LEU A 97 -12.91 4.98 -3.08
CA LEU A 97 -12.86 5.42 -1.69
C LEU A 97 -13.57 4.48 -0.69
N PRO A 98 -14.73 3.85 -0.99
CA PRO A 98 -15.38 2.89 -0.09
C PRO A 98 -14.54 1.64 0.22
N GLU A 99 -13.57 1.31 -0.62
CA GLU A 99 -12.63 0.21 -0.41
C GLU A 99 -11.43 0.61 0.44
N ILE A 100 -11.16 1.91 0.58
CA ILE A 100 -10.05 2.43 1.38
C ILE A 100 -10.48 2.56 2.84
N PRO A 101 -9.69 2.05 3.82
CA PRO A 101 -9.96 2.24 5.24
C PRO A 101 -9.59 3.66 5.72
N PHE A 102 -10.08 4.71 5.04
CA PHE A 102 -9.67 6.10 5.20
C PHE A 102 -9.70 6.57 6.66
N LYS A 103 -10.81 6.32 7.36
CA LYS A 103 -10.96 6.70 8.77
C LYS A 103 -9.87 6.07 9.64
N GLN A 104 -9.56 4.78 9.44
CA GLN A 104 -8.51 4.13 10.22
C GLN A 104 -7.12 4.70 9.91
N LEU A 105 -6.85 5.02 8.64
CA LEU A 105 -5.58 5.63 8.25
C LEU A 105 -5.40 7.02 8.88
N VAL A 106 -6.47 7.81 8.99
CA VAL A 106 -6.47 9.08 9.74
C VAL A 106 -6.28 8.84 11.23
N ASP A 107 -7.07 7.94 11.84
CA ASP A 107 -6.99 7.63 13.28
C ASP A 107 -5.61 7.08 13.67
N TYR A 108 -4.90 6.44 12.73
CA TYR A 108 -3.55 5.91 12.93
C TYR A 108 -2.44 6.91 12.55
N GLY A 109 -2.78 8.08 12.01
CA GLY A 109 -1.84 9.15 11.70
C GLY A 109 -1.10 9.02 10.37
N TYR A 110 -1.56 8.17 9.46
CA TYR A 110 -0.94 7.99 8.13
C TYR A 110 -1.47 8.96 7.07
N ILE A 111 -2.69 9.46 7.24
CA ILE A 111 -3.35 10.37 6.30
C ILE A 111 -3.91 11.57 7.07
N ASN A 112 -3.76 12.76 6.49
CA ASN A 112 -4.39 13.97 7.05
C ASN A 112 -5.92 13.90 6.90
N PRO A 113 -6.68 14.34 7.91
CA PRO A 113 -8.14 14.36 7.82
C PRO A 113 -8.59 15.25 6.65
N ALA A 114 -9.52 14.74 5.86
CA ALA A 114 -10.13 15.46 4.74
C ALA A 114 -11.63 15.21 4.72
N THR A 115 -12.42 16.25 4.42
CA THR A 115 -13.89 16.19 4.39
C THR A 115 -14.41 16.01 2.97
N LYS A 116 -13.88 16.79 2.01
CA LYS A 116 -14.30 16.75 0.60
C LYS A 116 -13.83 15.46 -0.07
N PRO A 117 -14.66 14.80 -0.92
CA PRO A 117 -14.26 13.55 -1.58
C PRO A 117 -12.99 13.66 -2.43
N LYS A 118 -12.84 14.76 -3.16
CA LYS A 118 -11.63 15.07 -3.95
C LYS A 118 -10.36 15.08 -3.09
N ASP A 119 -10.41 15.80 -1.97
CA ASP A 119 -9.27 15.93 -1.06
C ASP A 119 -8.92 14.56 -0.43
N LYS A 120 -9.92 13.70 -0.18
CA LYS A 120 -9.68 12.32 0.27
C LYS A 120 -8.92 11.51 -0.77
N VAL A 121 -9.32 11.57 -2.05
CA VAL A 121 -8.59 10.87 -3.14
C VAL A 121 -7.15 11.33 -3.20
N LEU A 122 -6.91 12.64 -3.18
CA LEU A 122 -5.56 13.21 -3.22
C LEU A 122 -4.71 12.78 -2.01
N ALA A 123 -5.31 12.76 -0.82
CA ALA A 123 -4.62 12.32 0.39
C ALA A 123 -4.25 10.82 0.33
N VAL A 124 -5.12 9.97 -0.24
CA VAL A 124 -4.84 8.55 -0.45
C VAL A 124 -3.78 8.34 -1.54
N ARG A 125 -3.86 9.07 -2.67
CA ARG A 125 -2.84 9.07 -3.74
C ARG A 125 -1.46 9.40 -3.15
N SER A 126 -1.36 10.46 -2.36
CA SER A 126 -0.12 10.88 -1.69
C SER A 126 0.39 9.82 -0.71
N PHE A 127 -0.49 9.21 0.09
CA PHE A 127 -0.12 8.17 1.06
C PHE A 127 0.40 6.90 0.37
N LEU A 128 -0.32 6.41 -0.65
CA LEU A 128 0.06 5.24 -1.45
C LEU A 128 1.24 5.53 -2.40
N GLY A 129 1.59 6.80 -2.63
CA GLY A 129 2.68 7.21 -3.51
C GLY A 129 2.35 7.00 -5.00
N VAL A 130 1.08 7.18 -5.39
CA VAL A 130 0.62 6.96 -6.77
C VAL A 130 -0.03 8.20 -7.35
N ALA A 131 0.12 8.40 -8.66
CA ALA A 131 -0.55 9.47 -9.37
C ALA A 131 -2.04 9.19 -9.58
N ASN A 132 -2.47 7.92 -9.65
CA ASN A 132 -3.85 7.49 -9.88
C ASN A 132 -4.11 6.17 -9.12
N LEU A 133 -5.20 6.08 -8.37
CA LEU A 133 -5.56 4.91 -7.57
C LEU A 133 -5.88 3.68 -8.42
N LYS A 134 -6.35 3.83 -9.66
CA LYS A 134 -6.66 2.69 -10.55
C LYS A 134 -5.44 1.83 -10.89
N CYS A 135 -4.21 2.33 -10.72
CA CYS A 135 -3.01 1.52 -10.93
C CYS A 135 -2.73 0.51 -9.81
N ILE A 136 -3.41 0.64 -8.66
CA ILE A 136 -3.16 -0.20 -7.48
C ILE A 136 -3.43 -1.67 -7.77
N ASP A 137 -4.46 -2.00 -8.56
CA ASP A 137 -4.74 -3.41 -8.91
C ASP A 137 -3.56 -4.03 -9.68
N THR A 138 -3.05 -3.34 -10.70
CA THR A 138 -1.88 -3.79 -11.47
C THR A 138 -0.62 -3.90 -10.62
N LEU A 139 -0.36 -2.93 -9.73
CA LEU A 139 0.79 -2.98 -8.82
C LEU A 139 0.70 -4.18 -7.88
N MET A 140 -0.48 -4.42 -7.31
CA MET A 140 -0.68 -5.51 -6.36
C MET A 140 -0.64 -6.89 -7.03
N GLU A 141 -1.05 -7.02 -8.29
CA GLU A 141 -0.89 -8.25 -9.08
C GLU A 141 0.59 -8.62 -9.28
N GLN A 142 1.46 -7.62 -9.44
CA GLN A 142 2.91 -7.86 -9.57
C GLN A 142 3.56 -8.21 -8.23
N LEU A 143 3.06 -7.65 -7.14
CA LEU A 143 3.61 -7.85 -5.80
C LEU A 143 3.15 -9.16 -5.16
N VAL A 144 1.89 -9.55 -5.37
CA VAL A 144 1.29 -10.74 -4.78
C VAL A 144 1.20 -11.80 -5.85
N PHE A 145 2.25 -12.60 -5.99
CA PHE A 145 2.29 -13.71 -6.95
C PHE A 145 1.07 -14.61 -6.74
N ARG A 146 0.13 -14.56 -7.69
CA ARG A 146 -1.09 -15.37 -7.77
C ARG A 146 -1.89 -15.42 -6.46
N LYS A 147 -2.83 -14.48 -6.29
CA LYS A 147 -4.06 -14.70 -5.50
C LYS A 147 -4.81 -15.92 -6.05
N SER A 148 -4.43 -17.13 -5.64
CA SER A 148 -5.23 -18.30 -5.89
C SER A 148 -6.18 -18.46 -4.72
N GLY A 149 -7.35 -17.81 -4.81
CA GLY A 149 -8.56 -18.23 -4.11
C GLY A 149 -9.11 -17.33 -2.99
N LYS A 150 -10.45 -17.24 -3.01
CA LYS A 150 -11.49 -16.83 -2.03
C LYS A 150 -11.19 -15.91 -0.82
N VAL A 151 -10.07 -15.22 -0.71
CA VAL A 151 -9.92 -14.17 0.32
C VAL A 151 -10.73 -12.94 -0.11
N LYS A 152 -11.80 -12.63 0.63
CA LYS A 152 -12.61 -11.40 0.48
C LYS A 152 -11.86 -10.16 1.01
N CYS A 153 -10.62 -9.93 0.56
CA CYS A 153 -9.87 -8.73 0.88
C CYS A 153 -9.83 -7.82 -0.35
N SER A 154 -10.29 -6.58 -0.18
CA SER A 154 -10.08 -5.55 -1.21
C SER A 154 -8.58 -5.40 -1.47
N THR A 155 -8.21 -5.32 -2.75
CA THR A 155 -6.83 -5.03 -3.16
C THR A 155 -6.37 -3.69 -2.63
N TYR A 156 -7.26 -2.70 -2.54
CA TYR A 156 -6.98 -1.36 -2.03
C TYR A 156 -6.71 -1.34 -0.52
N THR A 157 -7.49 -2.07 0.29
CA THR A 157 -7.21 -2.21 1.73
C THR A 157 -5.87 -2.90 1.96
N LEU A 158 -5.57 -3.94 1.16
CA LEU A 158 -4.29 -4.64 1.24
C LEU A 158 -3.13 -3.71 0.89
N ALA A 159 -3.23 -2.95 -0.20
CA ALA A 159 -2.23 -1.96 -0.60
C ALA A 159 -1.99 -0.94 0.51
N CYS A 160 -3.03 -0.49 1.21
CA CYS A 160 -2.89 0.41 2.37
C CYS A 160 -2.08 -0.23 3.49
N TRP A 161 -2.33 -1.51 3.81
CA TRP A 161 -1.58 -2.22 4.85
C TRP A 161 -0.12 -2.43 4.46
N VAL A 162 0.14 -2.85 3.22
CA VAL A 162 1.51 -2.99 2.69
C VAL A 162 2.25 -1.66 2.77
N ARG A 163 1.59 -0.57 2.38
CA ARG A 163 2.16 0.77 2.44
C ARG A 163 2.48 1.23 3.86
N MET A 164 1.62 0.94 4.84
CA MET A 164 1.92 1.19 6.26
C MET A 164 3.20 0.47 6.68
N CYS A 165 3.35 -0.80 6.28
CA CYS A 165 4.55 -1.59 6.58
C CYS A 165 5.81 -0.98 5.95
N GLU A 166 5.74 -0.60 4.67
CA GLU A 166 6.85 0.09 4.00
C GLU A 166 7.24 1.40 4.70
N ILE A 167 6.26 2.22 5.11
CA ILE A 167 6.51 3.48 5.81
C ILE A 167 7.19 3.23 7.16
N GLU A 168 6.67 2.31 7.98
CA GLU A 168 7.25 2.07 9.31
C GLU A 168 8.64 1.44 9.22
N THR A 169 8.84 0.48 8.32
CA THR A 169 10.15 -0.16 8.12
C THR A 169 11.15 0.74 7.40
N SER A 170 10.71 1.77 6.68
CA SER A 170 11.63 2.76 6.11
C SER A 170 12.38 3.59 7.15
N LYS A 171 11.84 3.69 8.38
CA LYS A 171 12.41 4.45 9.50
C LYS A 171 13.42 3.65 10.32
N ILE A 172 13.65 2.38 9.98
CA ILE A 172 14.48 1.45 10.73
C ILE A 172 15.76 1.20 9.94
N ASP A 173 16.89 1.59 10.54
CA ASP A 173 18.22 1.25 10.05
C ASP A 173 18.56 -0.19 10.44
N VAL A 174 19.09 -0.94 9.48
CA VAL A 174 19.39 -2.37 9.66
C VAL A 174 20.74 -2.71 9.03
N ASP A 175 21.36 -3.77 9.54
CA ASP A 175 22.59 -4.35 8.99
C ASP A 175 22.36 -4.98 7.59
N SER A 176 23.43 -5.44 6.95
CA SER A 176 23.32 -6.32 5.78
C SER A 176 22.64 -7.64 6.15
N PHE A 177 21.69 -8.08 5.33
CA PHE A 177 20.91 -9.28 5.59
C PHE A 177 21.77 -10.55 5.76
N SER A 178 21.59 -11.25 6.88
CA SER A 178 22.29 -12.51 7.19
C SER A 178 21.35 -13.60 7.69
N LYS A 179 21.17 -14.65 6.87
CA LYS A 179 20.41 -15.86 7.27
C LYS A 179 21.06 -16.57 8.47
N ASP A 180 22.39 -16.55 8.57
CA ASP A 180 23.12 -17.24 9.64
C ASP A 180 22.93 -16.53 10.99
N LYS A 181 22.95 -15.20 11.03
CA LYS A 181 22.59 -14.44 12.24
C LYS A 181 21.17 -14.77 12.67
N LEU A 182 20.20 -14.71 11.74
CA LEU A 182 18.79 -15.03 12.03
C LEU A 182 18.63 -16.44 12.62
N ARG A 183 19.29 -17.45 12.05
CA ARG A 183 19.27 -18.83 12.59
C ARG A 183 19.82 -18.91 14.02
N LYS A 184 20.88 -18.16 14.33
CA LYS A 184 21.47 -18.13 15.68
C LYS A 184 20.56 -17.48 16.71
N TYR A 185 19.75 -16.50 16.31
CA TYR A 185 18.79 -15.83 17.20
C TYR A 185 17.47 -16.58 17.38
N LEU A 186 17.18 -17.64 16.61
CA LEU A 186 15.92 -18.40 16.75
C LEU A 186 15.60 -18.85 18.19
N PRO A 187 16.55 -19.38 18.99
CA PRO A 187 16.27 -19.74 20.38
C PRO A 187 15.87 -18.51 21.21
N GLU A 188 16.59 -17.40 21.08
CA GLU A 188 16.31 -16.17 21.81
C GLU A 188 14.93 -15.59 21.44
N ILE A 189 14.58 -15.59 20.14
CA ILE A 189 13.25 -15.18 19.65
C ILE A 189 12.16 -16.06 20.27
N ARG A 190 12.40 -17.37 20.38
CA ARG A 190 11.45 -18.32 20.98
C ARG A 190 11.25 -18.06 22.48
N ASP A 191 12.31 -17.70 23.19
CA ASP A 191 12.27 -17.43 24.63
C ASP A 191 11.52 -16.13 24.98
N LEU A 192 11.22 -15.28 23.98
CA LEU A 192 10.37 -14.10 24.15
C LEU A 192 8.88 -14.44 24.25
N VAL A 193 8.47 -15.66 23.91
CA VAL A 193 7.08 -16.11 23.97
C VAL A 193 6.56 -16.00 25.40
N GLY A 194 5.47 -15.24 25.57
CA GLY A 194 4.83 -15.04 26.89
C GLY A 194 5.38 -13.86 27.70
N THR A 195 6.38 -13.15 27.20
CA THR A 195 6.84 -11.88 27.79
C THR A 195 5.89 -10.72 27.43
N ASP A 196 6.05 -9.57 28.10
CA ASP A 196 5.23 -8.39 27.86
C ASP A 196 5.33 -7.89 26.39
N PRO A 197 4.21 -7.53 25.74
CA PRO A 197 4.21 -7.03 24.36
C PRO A 197 5.18 -5.91 24.05
N LYS A 198 5.34 -4.92 24.92
CA LYS A 198 6.28 -3.82 24.66
C LYS A 198 7.71 -4.33 24.71
N MET A 199 8.00 -5.25 25.63
CA MET A 199 9.33 -5.81 25.82
C MET A 199 9.75 -6.72 24.67
N PHE A 200 8.90 -7.65 24.23
CA PHE A 200 9.29 -8.50 23.10
C PHE A 200 9.37 -7.72 21.80
N ILE A 201 8.48 -6.75 21.55
CA ILE A 201 8.55 -5.95 20.31
C ILE A 201 9.89 -5.21 20.24
N LEU A 202 10.32 -4.58 21.34
CA LEU A 202 11.61 -3.89 21.39
C LEU A 202 12.78 -4.84 21.13
N LYS A 203 12.79 -6.02 21.77
CA LYS A 203 13.85 -7.02 21.58
C LYS A 203 13.85 -7.59 20.17
N LEU A 204 12.69 -7.92 19.62
CA LEU A 204 12.55 -8.40 18.24
C LEU A 204 13.08 -7.36 17.25
N THR A 205 12.75 -6.07 17.43
CA THR A 205 13.28 -5.01 16.55
C THR A 205 14.80 -4.98 16.57
N GLY A 206 15.44 -5.10 17.74
CA GLY A 206 16.91 -5.18 17.84
C GLY A 206 17.48 -6.40 17.11
N ILE A 207 17.01 -7.60 17.47
CA ILE A 207 17.44 -8.87 16.88
C ILE A 207 17.30 -8.85 15.35
N PHE A 208 16.14 -8.42 14.85
CA PHE A 208 15.87 -8.37 13.42
C PHE A 208 16.74 -7.32 12.72
N SER A 209 16.97 -6.16 13.33
CA SER A 209 17.85 -5.13 12.75
C SER A 209 19.29 -5.64 12.58
N ASP A 210 19.82 -6.36 13.57
CA ASP A 210 21.14 -7.01 13.50
C ASP A 210 21.23 -8.07 12.40
N CYS A 211 20.09 -8.66 12.03
CA CYS A 211 19.96 -9.64 10.95
C CYS A 211 19.73 -9.01 9.57
N GLY A 212 19.61 -7.68 9.47
CA GLY A 212 19.24 -6.96 8.25
C GLY A 212 17.76 -7.03 7.89
N ILE A 213 16.90 -7.13 8.91
CA ILE A 213 15.44 -7.26 8.79
C ILE A 213 14.78 -6.08 9.50
N ALA A 214 14.13 -5.21 8.73
CA ALA A 214 13.34 -4.12 9.27
C ALA A 214 11.98 -4.67 9.72
N PHE A 215 11.80 -4.76 11.03
CA PHE A 215 10.62 -5.35 11.67
C PHE A 215 9.66 -4.29 12.20
N CYS A 216 8.37 -4.41 11.87
CA CYS A 216 7.32 -3.56 12.45
C CYS A 216 6.08 -4.37 12.84
N VAL A 217 5.38 -3.89 13.88
CA VAL A 217 4.07 -4.41 14.28
C VAL A 217 3.02 -3.33 14.07
N LEU A 218 2.04 -3.63 13.23
CA LEU A 218 0.98 -2.70 12.84
C LEU A 218 -0.35 -3.04 13.49
N LYS A 219 -1.17 -2.00 13.64
CA LYS A 219 -2.59 -2.17 13.97
C LYS A 219 -3.32 -2.73 12.75
N ASN A 220 -4.29 -3.59 13.00
CA ASN A 220 -5.11 -4.20 11.96
C ASN A 220 -5.97 -3.16 11.20
N LEU A 221 -6.06 -3.30 9.87
CA LEU A 221 -7.05 -2.59 9.04
C LEU A 221 -8.30 -3.47 8.89
N LYS A 222 -9.49 -2.91 9.08
CA LYS A 222 -10.74 -3.67 8.86
C LYS A 222 -10.77 -4.13 7.41
N LYS A 223 -11.21 -5.37 7.19
CA LYS A 223 -11.28 -6.03 5.87
C LYS A 223 -9.93 -6.30 5.20
N ALA A 224 -8.80 -6.09 5.88
CA ALA A 224 -7.51 -6.68 5.52
C ALA A 224 -7.19 -7.81 6.51
N PRO A 225 -7.50 -9.07 6.21
CA PRO A 225 -7.20 -10.20 7.09
C PRO A 225 -5.70 -10.56 7.07
N VAL A 226 -4.79 -9.58 6.94
CA VAL A 226 -3.33 -9.84 6.90
C VAL A 226 -2.83 -10.13 8.32
N GLN A 227 -2.02 -11.18 8.45
CA GLN A 227 -1.34 -11.56 9.69
C GLN A 227 0.13 -11.16 9.65
N GLY A 228 0.79 -11.42 8.52
CA GLY A 228 2.20 -11.16 8.30
C GLY A 228 2.49 -10.78 6.85
N MET A 229 3.65 -10.16 6.64
CA MET A 229 4.24 -10.01 5.33
C MET A 229 5.75 -10.03 5.43
N THR A 230 6.37 -10.76 4.52
CA THR A 230 7.80 -10.73 4.27
C THR A 230 8.08 -10.22 2.87
N ARG A 231 9.02 -9.27 2.75
CA ARG A 231 9.49 -8.78 1.45
C ARG A 231 11.00 -8.55 1.44
N HIS A 232 11.70 -9.18 0.52
CA HIS A 232 13.12 -8.90 0.29
C HIS A 232 13.28 -7.65 -0.60
N LEU A 233 14.08 -6.68 -0.15
CA LEU A 233 14.41 -5.44 -0.86
C LEU A 233 15.93 -5.29 -0.93
N ASN A 234 16.54 -5.70 -2.05
CA ASN A 234 18.00 -5.62 -2.28
C ASN A 234 18.82 -6.15 -1.06
N GLU A 235 19.31 -5.23 -0.22
CA GLU A 235 20.19 -5.48 0.93
C GLU A 235 19.46 -5.71 2.27
N ARG A 236 18.14 -5.46 2.34
CA ARG A 236 17.34 -5.62 3.56
C ARG A 236 16.08 -6.44 3.35
N VAL A 237 15.48 -6.90 4.44
CA VAL A 237 14.20 -7.61 4.44
C VAL A 237 13.19 -6.81 5.25
N ILE A 238 11.96 -6.69 4.75
CA ILE A 238 10.82 -6.15 5.49
C ILE A 238 10.08 -7.33 6.12
N LEU A 239 9.82 -7.23 7.42
CA LEU A 239 8.95 -8.14 8.16
C LEU A 239 7.86 -7.34 8.88
N GLY A 240 6.65 -7.36 8.35
CA GLY A 240 5.49 -6.70 8.92
C GLY A 240 4.57 -7.69 9.59
N MET A 241 4.17 -7.43 10.83
CA MET A 241 3.20 -8.25 11.55
C MET A 241 1.97 -7.44 11.95
N THR A 242 0.81 -8.08 11.98
CA THR A 242 -0.40 -7.48 12.55
C THR A 242 -0.68 -8.06 13.93
N ILE A 243 -0.91 -7.20 14.92
CA ILE A 243 -1.38 -7.65 16.24
C ILE A 243 -2.90 -7.49 16.37
N ARG A 244 -3.59 -8.59 16.72
CA ARG A 244 -5.06 -8.65 16.91
C ARG A 244 -5.43 -9.18 18.28
N GLY A 245 -5.60 -8.28 19.25
CA GLY A 245 -6.14 -8.64 20.57
C GLY A 245 -5.31 -9.68 21.33
N LYS A 246 -5.98 -10.57 22.07
CA LYS A 246 -5.38 -11.49 23.07
C LYS A 246 -4.80 -12.80 22.51
N ASN A 247 -4.72 -12.98 21.19
CA ASN A 247 -4.31 -14.25 20.59
C ASN A 247 -2.80 -14.28 20.32
N ALA A 248 -2.01 -14.39 21.40
CA ALA A 248 -0.54 -14.46 21.33
C ALA A 248 -0.07 -15.67 20.50
N ASP A 249 -0.83 -16.76 20.53
CA ASP A 249 -0.57 -17.98 19.77
C ASP A 249 -0.53 -17.74 18.26
N ILE A 250 -1.50 -16.99 17.72
CA ILE A 250 -1.57 -16.63 16.31
C ILE A 250 -0.37 -15.76 15.94
N PHE A 251 -0.07 -14.73 16.74
CA PHE A 251 1.06 -13.83 16.47
C PHE A 251 2.39 -14.59 16.36
N TRP A 252 2.70 -15.43 17.35
CA TRP A 252 3.97 -16.16 17.37
C TRP A 252 4.03 -17.20 16.25
N PHE A 253 2.94 -17.92 15.98
CA PHE A 253 2.92 -18.85 14.86
C PHE A 253 3.19 -18.12 13.53
N SER A 254 2.45 -17.04 13.24
CA SER A 254 2.65 -16.26 12.03
C SER A 254 4.07 -15.66 11.96
N LEU A 255 4.63 -15.19 13.08
CA LEU A 255 6.00 -14.67 13.11
C LEU A 255 7.01 -15.74 12.67
N PHE A 256 6.92 -16.94 13.23
CA PHE A 256 7.83 -18.03 12.86
C PHE A 256 7.57 -18.56 11.44
N HIS A 257 6.32 -18.48 10.95
CA HIS A 257 5.97 -18.78 9.56
C HIS A 257 6.70 -17.81 8.61
N GLU A 258 6.63 -16.51 8.88
CA GLU A 258 7.33 -15.48 8.10
C GLU A 258 8.86 -15.64 8.17
N ILE A 259 9.42 -15.95 9.34
CA ILE A 259 10.84 -16.32 9.49
C ILE A 259 11.18 -17.55 8.62
N GLY A 260 10.27 -18.52 8.54
CA GLY A 260 10.38 -19.67 7.65
C GLY A 260 10.52 -19.24 6.19
N HIS A 261 9.69 -18.32 5.71
CA HIS A 261 9.83 -17.75 4.37
C HIS A 261 11.19 -17.09 4.16
N ILE A 262 11.65 -16.26 5.11
CA ILE A 262 12.95 -15.57 5.04
C ILE A 262 14.11 -16.58 4.93
N LEU A 263 14.05 -17.67 5.70
CA LEU A 263 15.15 -18.64 5.78
C LEU A 263 15.14 -19.65 4.62
N LEU A 264 13.97 -20.13 4.22
CA LEU A 264 13.82 -21.25 3.28
C LEU A 264 13.66 -20.79 1.83
N HIS A 265 13.08 -19.62 1.58
CA HIS A 265 12.73 -19.18 0.22
C HIS A 265 13.67 -18.10 -0.33
N SER A 266 13.43 -17.71 -1.59
CA SER A 266 14.34 -16.88 -2.39
C SER A 266 14.12 -15.38 -2.20
N LYS A 267 15.16 -14.57 -2.42
CA LYS A 267 15.12 -13.10 -2.28
C LYS A 267 14.21 -12.37 -3.28
N LYS A 268 13.61 -13.04 -4.27
CA LYS A 268 12.76 -12.39 -5.29
C LYS A 268 11.27 -12.46 -4.96
N ASP A 269 10.91 -13.16 -3.91
CA ASP A 269 9.53 -13.43 -3.56
C ASP A 269 9.03 -12.46 -2.47
N ILE A 270 7.76 -12.05 -2.59
CA ILE A 270 7.01 -11.35 -1.55
C ILE A 270 5.97 -12.33 -1.04
N PHE A 271 5.89 -12.47 0.28
CA PHE A 271 4.95 -13.35 0.95
C PHE A 271 4.02 -12.49 1.81
N ILE A 272 2.71 -12.71 1.69
CA ILE A 272 1.69 -12.02 2.50
C ILE A 272 0.75 -13.09 3.04
N ASP A 273 0.76 -13.28 4.35
CA ASP A 273 -0.07 -14.25 5.05
C ASP A 273 -1.44 -13.65 5.44
N PHE A 274 -2.51 -14.42 5.21
CA PHE A 274 -3.90 -14.04 5.49
C PHE A 274 -4.57 -15.02 6.47
N GLU A 275 -5.43 -14.52 7.37
CA GLU A 275 -6.17 -15.33 8.36
C GLU A 275 -7.01 -16.47 7.76
N THR A 276 -7.43 -16.35 6.49
CA THR A 276 -8.34 -17.31 5.85
C THR A 276 -7.81 -17.73 4.48
N GLY A 277 -6.73 -18.51 4.43
CA GLY A 277 -6.35 -19.14 3.17
C GLY A 277 -4.95 -19.75 3.16
N ASN A 278 -4.81 -20.97 3.68
CA ASN A 278 -3.70 -21.85 3.32
C ASN A 278 -3.89 -22.30 1.87
N TYR A 279 -3.25 -21.63 0.93
CA TYR A 279 -3.20 -22.11 -0.45
C TYR A 279 -1.87 -22.81 -0.70
N GLY A 280 -1.84 -24.08 -0.30
CA GLY A 280 -1.37 -25.28 -1.01
C GLY A 280 -0.07 -25.26 -1.82
N SER A 281 0.73 -24.20 -1.77
CA SER A 281 2.04 -24.17 -2.39
C SER A 281 3.02 -24.91 -1.48
N GLN A 282 4.02 -25.55 -2.07
CA GLN A 282 5.06 -26.23 -1.31
C GLN A 282 5.75 -25.27 -0.32
N LYS A 283 5.92 -24.00 -0.69
CA LYS A 283 6.52 -22.95 0.16
C LYS A 283 5.69 -22.67 1.42
N GLU A 284 4.36 -22.57 1.29
CA GLU A 284 3.47 -22.35 2.46
C GLU A 284 3.56 -23.52 3.45
N THR A 285 3.54 -24.75 2.93
CA THR A 285 3.70 -25.96 3.75
C THR A 285 5.07 -26.00 4.43
N GLU A 286 6.15 -25.66 3.73
CA GLU A 286 7.50 -25.61 4.30
C GLU A 286 7.61 -24.56 5.42
N ALA A 287 7.02 -23.39 5.25
CA ALA A 287 6.98 -22.33 6.26
C ALA A 287 6.14 -22.72 7.48
N ASP A 288 4.98 -23.33 7.26
CA ASP A 288 4.12 -23.87 8.33
C ASP A 288 4.83 -24.96 9.15
N GLU A 289 5.47 -25.90 8.47
CA GLU A 289 6.25 -26.95 9.12
C GLU A 289 7.43 -26.38 9.90
N PHE A 290 8.13 -25.41 9.32
CA PHE A 290 9.23 -24.71 9.99
C PHE A 290 8.74 -24.05 11.29
N ALA A 291 7.62 -23.31 11.24
CA ALA A 291 7.06 -22.66 12.41
C ALA A 291 6.68 -23.68 13.50
N ALA A 292 5.97 -24.74 13.11
CA ALA A 292 5.51 -25.78 14.04
C ALA A 292 6.68 -26.51 14.73
N LYS A 293 7.74 -26.86 13.98
CA LYS A 293 8.92 -27.59 14.49
C LYS A 293 9.82 -26.69 15.34
N THR A 294 9.91 -25.40 15.01
CA THR A 294 10.75 -24.44 15.75
C THR A 294 10.12 -24.06 17.10
N LEU A 295 8.80 -23.83 17.11
CA LEU A 295 8.06 -23.50 18.32
C LEU A 295 7.94 -24.69 19.29
N ILE A 296 7.69 -25.90 18.77
CA ILE A 296 7.46 -27.09 19.59
C ILE A 296 8.34 -28.24 19.07
N PRO A 297 9.29 -28.76 19.90
CA PRO A 297 10.13 -29.89 19.52
C PRO A 297 9.30 -31.10 19.08
N GLU A 298 9.55 -31.58 17.86
CA GLU A 298 8.70 -32.58 17.20
C GLU A 298 8.64 -33.91 17.97
N ALA A 299 9.77 -34.38 18.51
CA ALA A 299 9.83 -35.61 19.30
C ALA A 299 8.97 -35.52 20.58
N ALA A 300 9.04 -34.39 21.28
CA ALA A 300 8.24 -34.15 22.48
C ALA A 300 6.74 -34.07 22.14
N TYR A 301 6.40 -33.39 21.05
CA TYR A 301 5.02 -33.25 20.59
C TYR A 301 4.38 -34.59 20.20
N LYS A 302 5.09 -35.42 19.43
CA LYS A 302 4.62 -36.77 19.04
C LYS A 302 4.39 -37.66 20.27
N SER A 303 5.27 -37.58 21.27
CA SER A 303 5.10 -38.30 22.53
C SER A 303 3.86 -37.83 23.31
N PHE A 304 3.60 -36.51 23.32
CA PHE A 304 2.43 -35.93 23.98
C PHE A 304 1.11 -36.37 23.35
N ILE A 305 0.99 -36.31 22.01
CA ILE A 305 -0.24 -36.71 21.30
C ILE A 305 -0.51 -38.20 21.44
N LYS A 306 0.53 -39.06 21.38
CA LYS A 306 0.36 -40.52 21.40
C LYS A 306 -0.24 -41.04 22.71
N ASN A 307 -0.07 -40.31 23.81
CA ASN A 307 -0.27 -40.83 25.16
C ASN A 307 -1.40 -40.16 25.96
N ALA A 308 -2.13 -39.18 25.41
CA ALA A 308 -3.01 -38.35 26.24
C ALA A 308 -4.41 -38.08 25.64
N SER A 309 -5.44 -38.29 26.45
CA SER A 309 -6.64 -37.47 26.41
C SER A 309 -6.23 -36.01 26.67
N ILE A 310 -6.46 -35.12 25.71
CA ILE A 310 -6.06 -33.72 25.77
C ILE A 310 -6.94 -33.01 26.82
N SER A 311 -6.33 -32.54 27.89
CA SER A 311 -6.97 -31.74 28.93
C SER A 311 -6.14 -30.49 29.22
N ALA A 312 -6.79 -29.41 29.68
CA ALA A 312 -6.11 -28.16 30.02
C ALA A 312 -4.94 -28.36 31.01
N SER A 313 -5.10 -29.25 32.00
CA SER A 313 -4.04 -29.59 32.97
C SER A 313 -2.82 -30.25 32.31
N LYS A 314 -3.03 -31.18 31.38
CA LYS A 314 -1.94 -31.85 30.65
C LYS A 314 -1.26 -30.90 29.65
N VAL A 315 -2.02 -30.02 29.00
CA VAL A 315 -1.48 -28.96 28.13
C VAL A 315 -0.57 -28.03 28.95
N LYS A 316 -1.00 -27.56 30.12
CA LYS A 316 -0.15 -26.74 31.03
C LYS A 316 1.11 -27.51 31.47
N ALA A 317 0.96 -28.77 31.87
CA ALA A 317 2.08 -29.57 32.34
C ALA A 317 3.12 -29.85 31.24
N PHE A 318 2.66 -30.21 30.03
CA PHE A 318 3.55 -30.45 28.90
C PHE A 318 4.22 -29.15 28.44
N ALA A 319 3.49 -28.06 28.29
CA ALA A 319 4.05 -26.76 27.93
C ALA A 319 5.15 -26.33 28.91
N LYS A 320 4.92 -26.48 30.22
CA LYS A 320 5.94 -26.24 31.25
C LYS A 320 7.16 -27.15 31.11
N SER A 321 6.97 -28.42 30.72
CA SER A 321 8.08 -29.38 30.57
C SER A 321 9.03 -29.06 29.41
N ILE A 322 8.58 -28.28 28.43
CA ILE A 322 9.37 -27.86 27.26
C ILE A 322 9.68 -26.35 27.28
N ASP A 323 9.46 -25.68 28.41
CA ASP A 323 9.61 -24.24 28.61
C ASP A 323 8.89 -23.39 27.55
N LEU A 324 7.62 -23.73 27.30
CA LEU A 324 6.76 -23.08 26.33
C LEU A 324 5.53 -22.49 27.00
N HIS A 325 5.10 -21.33 26.55
CA HIS A 325 3.81 -20.79 26.98
C HIS A 325 2.65 -21.66 26.47
N PRO A 326 1.70 -22.09 27.32
CA PRO A 326 0.64 -23.03 26.94
C PRO A 326 -0.22 -22.60 25.75
N CYS A 327 -0.36 -21.28 25.50
CA CYS A 327 -1.12 -20.77 24.36
C CYS A 327 -0.61 -21.28 23.01
N ILE A 328 0.70 -21.44 22.82
CA ILE A 328 1.29 -21.90 21.56
C ILE A 328 0.89 -23.35 21.28
N LEU A 329 0.91 -24.18 22.32
CA LEU A 329 0.49 -25.58 22.23
C LEU A 329 -1.01 -25.69 21.92
N VAL A 330 -1.84 -24.88 22.59
CA VAL A 330 -3.29 -24.83 22.32
C VAL A 330 -3.55 -24.42 20.87
N GLY A 331 -2.87 -23.39 20.37
CA GLY A 331 -3.01 -22.93 18.99
C GLY A 331 -2.69 -24.03 17.97
N ARG A 332 -1.59 -24.77 18.18
CA ARG A 332 -1.23 -25.92 17.35
C ARG A 332 -2.28 -27.04 17.40
N LEU A 333 -2.74 -27.41 18.60
CA LEU A 333 -3.76 -28.45 18.78
C LEU A 333 -5.10 -28.05 18.13
N GLN A 334 -5.51 -26.78 18.23
CA GLN A 334 -6.72 -26.28 17.58
C GLN A 334 -6.59 -26.31 16.06
N ARG A 335 -5.44 -25.92 15.51
CA ARG A 335 -5.15 -25.97 14.08
C ARG A 335 -5.18 -27.41 13.53
N GLU A 336 -4.69 -28.38 14.31
CA GLU A 336 -4.72 -29.81 13.98
C GLU A 336 -6.08 -30.49 14.29
N GLY A 337 -7.08 -29.75 14.80
CA GLY A 337 -8.42 -30.26 15.11
C GLY A 337 -8.51 -31.12 16.37
N LEU A 338 -7.48 -31.08 17.22
CA LEU A 338 -7.31 -31.91 18.42
C LEU A 338 -7.81 -31.23 19.71
N ALA A 339 -8.12 -29.94 19.69
CA ALA A 339 -8.69 -29.18 20.81
C ALA A 339 -9.82 -28.24 20.34
N ARG A 340 -10.77 -27.90 21.22
CA ARG A 340 -11.87 -26.99 20.89
C ARG A 340 -11.46 -25.54 21.16
N TYR A 341 -12.04 -24.59 20.41
CA TYR A 341 -11.75 -23.16 20.55
C TYR A 341 -12.04 -22.57 21.95
N ASN A 342 -12.87 -23.24 22.75
CA ASN A 342 -13.23 -22.83 24.11
C ASN A 342 -12.26 -23.33 25.18
N ASP A 343 -11.28 -24.17 24.83
CA ASP A 343 -10.30 -24.73 25.77
C ASP A 343 -9.16 -23.74 26.07
N LYS A 344 -9.43 -22.42 26.11
CA LYS A 344 -8.39 -21.41 26.37
C LYS A 344 -7.86 -21.57 27.80
N VAL A 345 -6.55 -21.80 27.89
CA VAL A 345 -5.78 -22.26 29.05
C VAL A 345 -5.25 -21.11 29.90
#